data_AF-A0A4R6T8M5-F1
#
_entry.id   AF-A0A4R6T8M5-F1
#
_cell.length_a   1.000
_cell.length_b   1.000
_cell.length_c   1.000
_cell.angle_alpha   90.00
_cell.angle_beta   90.00
_cell.angle_gamma   90.00
#
_symmetry.space_group_name_H-M   'P 1'
#
loop_
_entity.id
_entity.type
_entity.pdbx_description
1 polymer ?
#
loop_
_entity_poly.entity_id
_entity_poly.type
_entity_poly.pdbx_seq_one_letter_code
_entity_poly.pdbx_strand_id
1 'polypeptide(L)'
;MELEILKNDTVSINEDVLVRIYTSEKNWKIVKAYFDCNISFDQEKVDESKESIEGCQKELFVLNDTILIQFNPTKTGLNNFGEIKALVKNTENEFKILKSDFSYFVSKKID
;
A
#
# COMPACT_ATOMS: atom_id res chain seq x y z
N MET A 1 1.00 12.91 -9.36
CA MET A 1 0.43 11.55 -9.30
C MET A 1 0.80 10.96 -7.97
N GLU A 2 -0.21 10.55 -7.20
CA GLU A 2 -0.07 10.13 -5.82
C GLU A 2 -1.03 8.95 -5.56
N LEU A 3 -0.84 8.27 -4.44
CA LEU A 3 -1.76 7.25 -3.96
C LEU A 3 -2.77 7.90 -3.01
N GLU A 4 -4.05 7.64 -3.25
CA GLU A 4 -5.13 7.99 -2.32
C GLU A 4 -5.42 6.82 -1.40
N ILE A 5 -5.60 7.12 -0.11
CA ILE A 5 -5.83 6.12 0.94
C ILE A 5 -7.21 6.32 1.55
N LEU A 6 -8.07 5.34 1.38
CA LEU A 6 -9.36 5.25 2.04
C LEU A 6 -9.24 4.32 3.26
N LYS A 7 -9.27 4.92 4.45
CA LYS A 7 -9.15 4.23 5.74
C LYS A 7 -10.05 4.90 6.79
N ASN A 8 -10.30 4.18 7.88
CA ASN A 8 -10.80 4.78 9.11
C ASN A 8 -9.63 5.35 9.91
N ASP A 9 -9.74 6.61 10.35
CA ASP A 9 -8.71 7.26 11.18
C ASP A 9 -8.66 6.71 12.60
N THR A 10 -9.80 6.19 13.09
CA THR A 10 -9.92 5.53 14.38
C THR A 10 -10.64 4.20 14.22
N VAL A 11 -10.10 3.16 14.84
CA VAL A 11 -10.62 1.78 14.84
C VAL A 11 -10.58 1.22 16.26
N SER A 12 -11.28 0.12 16.51
CA SER A 12 -11.31 -0.56 17.81
C SER A 12 -10.36 -1.76 17.84
N ILE A 13 -9.92 -2.16 19.03
CA ILE A 13 -9.23 -3.45 19.23
C ILE A 13 -10.07 -4.59 18.66
N ASN A 14 -9.41 -5.49 17.92
CA ASN A 14 -9.98 -6.68 17.27
C ASN A 14 -11.07 -6.37 16.22
N GLU A 15 -11.19 -5.13 15.77
CA GLU A 15 -12.03 -4.78 14.62
C GLU A 15 -11.40 -5.27 13.32
N ASP A 16 -12.22 -5.73 12.38
CA ASP A 16 -11.79 -6.01 11.00
C ASP A 16 -11.63 -4.70 10.24
N VAL A 17 -10.38 -4.28 10.04
CA VAL A 17 -10.05 -3.06 9.32
C VAL A 17 -9.73 -3.39 7.88
N LEU A 18 -10.34 -2.66 6.95
CA LEU A 18 -10.03 -2.71 5.52
C LEU A 18 -9.61 -1.34 5.02
N VAL A 19 -8.39 -1.25 4.52
CA VAL A 19 -7.83 -0.07 3.87
C VAL A 19 -7.76 -0.32 2.37
N ARG A 20 -8.18 0.69 1.60
CA ARG A 20 -8.11 0.68 0.13
C ARG A 20 -7.16 1.78 -0.31
N ILE A 21 -6.24 1.44 -1.20
CA ILE A 21 -5.28 2.40 -1.74
C ILE A 21 -5.33 2.31 -3.26
N TYR A 22 -5.51 3.44 -3.92
CA TYR A 22 -5.65 3.52 -5.36
C TYR A 22 -4.93 4.77 -5.89
N THR A 23 -4.78 4.85 -7.21
CA THR A 23 -4.18 6.02 -7.88
C THR A 23 -5.25 7.07 -8.14
N SER A 24 -4.94 8.34 -7.88
CA SER A 24 -5.83 9.47 -8.22
C SER A 24 -5.97 9.69 -9.74
N GLU A 25 -5.07 9.13 -10.53
CA GLU A 25 -5.00 9.29 -11.98
C GLU A 25 -5.65 8.10 -12.71
N LYS A 26 -6.65 8.38 -13.56
CA LYS A 26 -7.43 7.34 -14.27
C LYS A 26 -6.61 6.50 -15.25
N ASN A 27 -5.58 7.09 -15.85
CA ASN A 27 -4.77 6.46 -16.90
C ASN A 27 -3.61 5.63 -16.37
N TRP A 28 -3.40 5.65 -15.05
CA TRP A 28 -2.39 4.85 -14.37
C TRP A 28 -3.10 3.76 -13.57
N LYS A 29 -2.57 2.54 -13.61
CA LYS A 29 -3.14 1.38 -12.92
C LYS A 29 -2.10 0.76 -12.02
N ILE A 30 -2.51 0.39 -10.80
CA ILE A 30 -1.64 -0.36 -9.90
C ILE A 30 -1.55 -1.78 -10.43
N VAL A 31 -0.32 -2.24 -10.65
CA VAL A 31 -0.02 -3.58 -11.15
C VAL A 31 0.45 -4.49 -10.03
N LYS A 32 1.31 -3.96 -9.16
CA LYS A 32 1.79 -4.64 -7.94
C LYS A 32 1.99 -3.64 -6.83
N ALA A 33 1.95 -4.12 -5.59
CA ALA A 33 2.29 -3.32 -4.43
C ALA A 33 3.06 -4.17 -3.42
N TYR A 34 3.88 -3.52 -2.60
CA TYR A 34 4.76 -4.18 -1.66
C TYR A 34 4.76 -3.43 -0.32
N PHE A 35 4.90 -4.19 0.76
CA PHE A 35 5.22 -3.66 2.08
C PHE A 35 6.59 -4.20 2.47
N ASP A 36 7.49 -3.35 2.99
CA ASP A 36 8.83 -3.78 3.42
C ASP A 36 9.75 -4.29 2.28
N CYS A 37 10.16 -3.35 1.42
CA CYS A 37 11.21 -3.59 0.43
C CYS A 37 12.58 -3.36 1.07
N ASN A 38 13.44 -4.38 1.10
CA ASN A 38 14.81 -4.23 1.56
C ASN A 38 15.59 -3.36 0.57
N ILE A 39 15.84 -2.11 0.95
CA ILE A 39 16.54 -1.11 0.14
C ILE A 39 18.05 -1.34 0.27
N SER A 40 18.56 -2.46 -0.24
CA SER A 40 20.02 -2.67 -0.34
C SER A 40 20.63 -1.96 -1.55
N PHE A 41 19.81 -1.27 -2.36
CA PHE A 41 20.22 -0.58 -3.57
C PHE A 41 19.95 0.92 -3.43
N ASP A 42 20.91 1.75 -3.81
CA ASP A 42 20.80 3.22 -3.78
C ASP A 42 19.70 3.77 -4.71
N GLN A 43 19.20 2.94 -5.63
CA GLN A 43 18.09 3.25 -6.54
C GLN A 43 17.17 2.05 -6.70
N GLU A 44 15.86 2.28 -6.56
CA GLU A 44 14.83 1.30 -6.88
C GLU A 44 14.79 1.06 -8.38
N LYS A 45 14.76 -0.22 -8.77
CA LYS A 45 14.71 -0.64 -10.17
C LYS A 45 13.43 -1.42 -10.45
N VAL A 46 12.84 -1.15 -11.61
CA VAL A 46 11.70 -1.91 -12.13
C VAL A 46 12.23 -2.99 -13.05
N ASP A 47 11.88 -4.25 -12.78
CA ASP A 47 12.02 -5.34 -13.74
C ASP A 47 10.77 -5.36 -14.60
N GLU A 48 10.85 -4.73 -15.78
CA GLU A 48 9.75 -4.61 -16.74
C GLU A 48 9.29 -5.98 -17.28
N SER A 49 10.19 -6.97 -17.34
CA SER A 49 9.87 -8.32 -17.83
C SER A 49 8.98 -9.10 -16.87
N LYS A 50 9.11 -8.81 -15.57
CA LYS A 50 8.32 -9.43 -14.49
C LYS A 50 7.25 -8.52 -13.91
N GLU A 51 7.18 -7.27 -14.39
CA GLU A 51 6.38 -6.18 -13.83
C GLU A 51 6.52 -6.14 -12.30
N SER A 52 7.74 -5.94 -11.81
CA SER A 52 8.05 -5.99 -10.38
C SER A 52 9.10 -4.97 -9.98
N ILE A 53 9.20 -4.69 -8.68
CA ILE A 53 10.27 -3.84 -8.13
C ILE A 53 11.36 -4.76 -7.59
N GLU A 54 12.60 -4.58 -8.05
CA GLU A 54 13.75 -5.36 -7.60
C GLU A 54 13.97 -5.19 -6.08
N GLY A 55 14.24 -6.29 -5.38
CA GLY A 55 14.48 -6.29 -3.93
C GLY A 55 13.21 -6.24 -3.07
N CYS A 56 12.02 -6.08 -3.66
CA CYS A 56 10.75 -6.22 -2.96
C CYS A 56 10.25 -7.66 -3.03
N GLN A 57 9.96 -8.28 -1.88
CA GLN A 57 9.50 -9.67 -1.82
C GLN A 57 8.11 -9.84 -1.22
N LYS A 58 7.69 -8.92 -0.34
CA LYS A 58 6.43 -9.00 0.38
C LYS A 58 5.36 -8.22 -0.36
N GLU A 59 4.65 -8.94 -1.22
CA GLU A 59 3.58 -8.38 -2.05
C GLU A 59 2.30 -8.13 -1.23
N LEU A 60 1.64 -7.01 -1.51
CA LEU A 60 0.30 -6.69 -1.03
C LEU A 60 -0.74 -7.10 -2.06
N PHE A 61 -1.93 -7.46 -1.61
CA PHE A 61 -2.99 -7.87 -2.50
C PHE A 61 -3.50 -6.70 -3.34
N VAL A 62 -3.47 -6.85 -4.67
CA VAL A 62 -4.01 -5.89 -5.63
C VAL A 62 -5.19 -6.51 -6.36
N LEU A 63 -6.33 -5.82 -6.35
CA LEU A 63 -7.54 -6.23 -7.06
C LEU A 63 -8.12 -5.03 -7.80
N ASN A 64 -8.30 -5.16 -9.11
CA ASN A 64 -8.89 -4.12 -9.97
C ASN A 64 -8.27 -2.75 -9.72
N ASP A 65 -6.95 -2.59 -9.93
CA ASP A 65 -6.19 -1.35 -9.72
C ASP A 65 -6.14 -0.77 -8.28
N THR A 66 -6.66 -1.52 -7.31
CA THR A 66 -6.72 -1.11 -5.91
C THR A 66 -5.93 -2.07 -5.02
N ILE A 67 -5.06 -1.53 -4.16
CA ILE A 67 -4.39 -2.29 -3.11
C ILE A 67 -5.38 -2.47 -1.95
N LEU A 68 -5.49 -3.69 -1.46
CA LEU A 68 -6.34 -4.04 -0.33
C LEU A 68 -5.48 -4.52 0.83
N ILE A 69 -5.66 -3.88 1.98
CA ILE A 69 -4.96 -4.22 3.22
C ILE A 69 -6.01 -4.51 4.28
N GLN A 70 -6.01 -5.74 4.78
CA GLN A 70 -6.90 -6.15 5.86
C GLN A 70 -6.08 -6.55 7.09
N PHE A 71 -6.47 -6.06 8.26
CA PHE A 71 -5.79 -6.37 9.52
C PHE A 71 -6.71 -6.21 10.73
N ASN A 72 -6.30 -6.80 11.86
CA ASN A 72 -6.96 -6.67 13.15
C ASN A 72 -5.98 -6.08 14.17
N PRO A 73 -6.18 -4.83 14.62
CA PRO A 73 -5.28 -4.23 15.60
C PRO A 73 -5.51 -4.83 16.99
N THR A 74 -4.41 -5.14 17.69
CA THR A 74 -4.45 -5.79 19.02
C THR A 74 -4.01 -4.88 20.16
N LYS A 75 -3.44 -3.71 19.86
CA LYS A 75 -2.89 -2.76 20.84
C LYS A 75 -3.45 -1.36 20.59
N THR A 76 -3.88 -0.71 21.66
CA THR A 76 -4.36 0.68 21.61
C THR A 76 -3.24 1.67 21.30
N GLY A 77 -3.61 2.85 20.81
CA GLY A 77 -2.71 3.97 20.57
C GLY A 77 -2.57 4.33 19.10
N LEU A 78 -1.67 5.27 18.81
CA LEU A 78 -1.32 5.64 17.46
C LEU A 78 -0.41 4.57 16.84
N ASN A 79 -0.78 4.08 15.65
CA ASN A 79 -0.04 3.09 14.90
C ASN A 79 0.25 3.60 13.48
N ASN A 80 1.33 3.10 12.88
CA ASN A 80 1.71 3.36 11.49
C ASN A 80 1.87 2.00 10.78
N PHE A 81 1.28 1.85 9.60
CA PHE A 81 1.38 0.63 8.79
C PHE A 81 2.76 0.48 8.12
N GLY A 82 3.50 1.57 7.94
CA GLY A 82 4.80 1.60 7.27
C GLY A 82 4.70 1.94 5.78
N GLU A 83 5.86 2.05 5.12
CA GLU A 83 5.96 2.42 3.71
C GLU A 83 5.41 1.32 2.80
N ILE A 84 4.55 1.75 1.88
CA ILE A 84 3.95 0.97 0.82
C ILE A 84 4.52 1.48 -0.50
N LYS A 85 5.01 0.55 -1.33
CA LYS A 85 5.46 0.86 -2.69
C LYS A 85 4.50 0.25 -3.69
N ALA A 86 3.90 1.07 -4.54
CA ALA A 86 3.04 0.64 -5.63
C ALA A 86 3.78 0.80 -6.96
N LEU A 87 3.87 -0.29 -7.72
CA LEU A 87 4.23 -0.23 -9.13
C LEU A 87 2.98 0.11 -9.92
N VAL A 88 3.00 1.25 -10.61
CA VAL A 88 1.92 1.68 -11.49
C VAL A 88 2.37 1.65 -12.95
N LYS A 89 1.43 1.35 -13.84
CA LYS A 89 1.66 1.29 -15.29
C LYS A 89 0.58 2.09 -16.01
N ASN A 90 0.97 2.85 -17.03
CA ASN A 90 0.02 3.56 -17.90
C ASN A 90 -0.29 2.78 -19.18
N THR A 91 -1.15 3.36 -20.02
CA THR A 91 -1.54 2.78 -21.32
C THR A 91 -0.41 2.72 -22.35
N GLU A 92 0.69 3.45 -22.12
CA GLU A 92 1.88 3.47 -22.98
C GLU A 92 2.95 2.46 -22.52
N ASN A 93 2.63 1.63 -21.51
CA ASN A 93 3.54 0.70 -20.84
C ASN A 93 4.69 1.37 -20.06
N GLU A 94 4.57 2.64 -19.70
CA GLU A 94 5.50 3.28 -18.80
C GLU A 94 5.23 2.87 -17.36
N PHE A 95 6.30 2.60 -16.60
CA PHE A 95 6.22 2.23 -15.20
C PHE A 95 6.67 3.39 -14.29
N LYS A 96 5.99 3.52 -13.15
CA LYS A 96 6.42 4.41 -12.06
C LYS A 96 6.25 3.69 -10.72
N ILE A 97 7.11 4.04 -9.77
CA ILE A 97 6.97 3.61 -8.38
C ILE A 97 6.38 4.78 -7.60
N LEU A 98 5.24 4.54 -6.96
CA LEU A 98 4.64 5.46 -6.02
C LEU A 98 4.85 4.95 -4.61
N LYS A 99 5.04 5.87 -3.67
CA LYS A 99 5.26 5.56 -2.26
C LYS A 99 4.18 6.22 -1.43
N SER A 100 3.73 5.54 -0.40
CA SER A 100 2.81 6.11 0.57
C SER A 100 2.91 5.36 1.89
N ASP A 101 2.37 5.96 2.94
CA ASP A 101 2.19 5.35 4.25
C ASP A 101 0.90 5.87 4.87
N PHE A 102 0.46 5.25 5.96
CA PHE A 102 -0.65 5.79 6.72
C PHE A 102 -0.57 5.46 8.20
N SER A 103 -1.11 6.38 8.99
CA SER A 103 -1.31 6.22 10.42
C SER A 103 -2.78 6.05 10.77
N TYR A 104 -3.06 5.37 11.87
CA TYR A 104 -4.41 5.16 12.40
C TYR A 104 -4.36 5.06 13.94
N PHE A 105 -5.45 5.44 14.59
CA PHE A 105 -5.59 5.33 16.04
C PHE A 105 -6.42 4.11 16.41
N VAL A 106 -5.93 3.32 17.37
CA VAL A 106 -6.64 2.17 17.94
C VAL A 106 -7.18 2.55 19.31
N SER A 107 -8.49 2.58 19.43
CA SER A 107 -9.20 2.83 20.67
C SER A 107 -9.58 1.52 21.38
N LYS A 108 -9.89 1.61 22.68
CA LYS A 108 -10.54 0.50 23.37
C LYS A 108 -11.95 0.34 22.80
N LYS A 109 -12.40 -0.91 22.66
CA LYS A 109 -13.79 -1.18 22.31
C LYS A 109 -14.68 -0.57 23.40
N ILE A 110 -15.59 0.32 22.99
CA ILE A 110 -16.63 0.83 23.87
C ILE A 110 -17.78 -0.17 23.72
N ASP A 111 -18.01 -0.94 24.77
CA ASP A 111 -19.18 -1.84 24.86
C ASP A 111 -20.47 -1.04 25.15
#